data_AF-A0A7V9FLS5-F1
#
_entry.id   AF-A0A7V9FLS5-F1
#
_cell.length_a   1.000
_cell.length_b   1.000
_cell.length_c   1.000
_cell.angle_alpha   90.00
_cell.angle_beta   90.00
_cell.angle_gamma   90.00
#
_symmetry.space_group_name_H-M   'P 1'
#
loop_
_entity.id
_entity.type
_entity.pdbx_description
1 polymer ?
#
loop_
_entity_poly.entity_id
_entity_poly.type
_entity_poly.pdbx_seq_one_letter_code
_entity_poly.pdbx_strand_id
1 'polypeptide(L)'
;MWGLREFWRVTGDEDARRSADRTAELFLEHRLFRRLSTGEPIHPSFTVLHYPAYWHYDVLEALVVLARMGRAGDPRARDAIELLELRRLEHGRWRAGGRWWKPPGSVGSNVEVVDWGHSATSEMITLNALRVLRAGQALQSA
;
A
#
# COMPACT_ATOMS: atom_id res chain seq x y z
N MET A 1 5.79 6.30 8.82
CA MET A 1 4.53 7.08 8.87
C MET A 1 3.46 6.46 9.76
N TRP A 2 2.98 5.23 9.48
CA TRP A 2 1.93 4.58 10.29
C TRP A 2 2.28 4.50 11.78
N GLY A 3 3.47 3.98 12.14
CA GLY A 3 3.88 3.86 13.53
C GLY A 3 3.89 5.19 14.29
N LEU A 4 4.26 6.30 13.63
CA LEU A 4 4.21 7.64 14.23
C LEU A 4 2.77 8.10 14.50
N ARG A 5 1.84 7.80 13.58
CA ARG A 5 0.42 8.11 13.78
C ARG A 5 -0.17 7.32 14.95
N GLU A 6 0.12 6.03 15.05
CA GLU A 6 -0.38 5.21 16.17
C GLU A 6 0.27 5.59 17.50
N PHE A 7 1.57 5.93 17.50
CA PHE A 7 2.24 6.41 18.69
C PHE A 7 1.55 7.66 19.23
N TRP A 8 1.33 8.67 18.39
CA TRP A 8 0.56 9.86 18.79
C TRP A 8 -0.84 9.52 19.32
N ARG A 9 -1.57 8.59 18.70
CA ARG A 9 -2.92 8.21 19.17
C ARG A 9 -2.93 7.68 20.60
N VAL A 10 -1.84 7.05 21.04
CA VAL A 10 -1.72 6.45 22.36
C VAL A 10 -1.10 7.44 23.37
N THR A 11 -0.12 8.24 22.94
CA THR A 11 0.68 9.07 23.85
C THR A 11 0.31 10.56 23.85
N GLY A 12 -0.37 11.03 22.80
CA GLY A 12 -0.59 12.46 22.57
C GLY A 12 0.66 13.22 22.08
N ASP A 13 1.74 12.52 21.70
CA ASP A 13 2.97 13.16 21.23
C ASP A 13 2.75 13.92 19.90
N GLU A 14 2.76 15.25 20.00
CA GLU A 14 2.49 16.13 18.86
C GLU A 14 3.64 16.15 17.83
N ASP A 15 4.88 15.84 18.21
CA ASP A 15 5.98 15.70 17.26
C ASP A 15 5.82 14.47 16.38
N ALA A 16 5.35 13.37 16.96
CA ALA A 16 4.98 12.17 16.23
C ALA A 16 3.84 12.44 15.24
N ARG A 17 2.80 13.17 15.66
CA ARG A 17 1.71 13.60 14.76
C ARG A 17 2.22 14.43 13.59
N ARG A 18 2.96 15.51 13.87
CA ARG A 18 3.51 16.41 12.85
C ARG A 18 4.43 15.67 11.88
N SER A 19 5.22 14.73 12.37
CA SER A 19 6.12 13.94 11.53
C SER A 19 5.36 12.92 10.67
N ALA A 20 4.29 12.30 11.19
CA ALA A 20 3.40 11.48 10.39
C ALA A 20 2.72 12.29 9.28
N ASP A 21 2.18 13.46 9.61
CA ASP A 21 1.51 14.35 8.65
C ASP A 21 2.46 14.84 7.56
N ARG A 22 3.67 15.31 7.91
CA ARG A 22 4.69 15.71 6.91
C ARG A 22 5.11 14.56 6.00
N THR A 23 5.22 13.34 6.56
CA THR A 23 5.51 12.16 5.74
C THR A 23 4.36 11.89 4.77
N ALA A 24 3.10 12.05 5.18
CA ALA A 24 1.95 11.83 4.31
C ALA A 24 1.95 12.82 3.15
N GLU A 25 2.24 14.10 3.42
CA GLU A 25 2.35 15.12 2.38
C GLU A 25 3.43 14.77 1.36
N LEU A 26 4.63 14.35 1.79
CA LEU A 26 5.68 13.93 0.87
C LEU A 26 5.23 12.80 -0.07
N PHE A 27 4.53 11.79 0.46
CA PHE A 27 4.02 10.69 -0.36
C PHE A 27 2.92 11.18 -1.32
N LEU A 28 2.06 12.10 -0.88
CA LEU A 28 0.99 12.66 -1.69
C LEU A 28 1.48 13.61 -2.79
N GLU A 29 2.53 14.40 -2.54
CA GLU A 29 3.22 15.20 -3.56
C GLU A 29 3.70 14.31 -4.72
N HIS A 30 4.23 13.13 -4.37
CA HIS A 30 4.64 12.11 -5.32
C HIS A 30 3.48 11.28 -5.91
N ARG A 31 2.21 11.63 -5.65
CA ARG A 31 1.03 10.82 -6.02
C ARG A 31 1.26 9.33 -5.69
N LEU A 32 1.87 9.09 -4.53
CA LEU A 32 2.33 7.82 -3.96
C LEU A 32 3.45 7.09 -4.69
N PHE A 33 3.59 7.19 -6.01
CA PHE A 33 4.60 6.39 -6.73
C PHE A 33 5.26 7.11 -7.90
N ARG A 34 4.88 8.37 -8.19
CA ARG A 34 5.34 9.13 -9.34
C ARG A 34 6.49 10.06 -8.99
N ARG A 35 7.40 10.25 -9.94
CA ARG A 35 8.49 11.21 -9.84
C ARG A 35 7.95 12.61 -10.13
N LEU A 36 8.30 13.61 -9.33
CA LEU A 36 7.79 14.99 -9.50
C LEU A 36 8.17 15.60 -10.86
N SER A 37 9.37 15.26 -11.36
CA SER A 37 9.90 15.86 -12.58
C SER A 37 9.28 15.34 -13.87
N THR A 38 8.85 14.08 -13.91
CA THR A 38 8.39 13.42 -15.14
C THR A 38 6.98 12.87 -15.06
N GLY A 39 6.41 12.72 -13.87
CA GLY A 39 5.15 12.03 -13.65
C GLY A 39 5.25 10.49 -13.80
N GLU A 40 6.37 9.94 -14.27
CA GLU A 40 6.56 8.49 -14.40
C GLU A 40 6.76 7.80 -13.03
N PRO A 41 6.53 6.48 -12.91
CA PRO A 41 6.85 5.74 -11.70
C PRO A 41 8.30 5.98 -11.25
N ILE A 42 8.51 6.23 -9.94
CA ILE A 42 9.83 6.41 -9.33
C ILE A 42 10.69 5.16 -9.55
N HIS A 43 10.07 3.99 -9.37
CA HIS A 43 10.65 2.68 -9.62
C HIS A 43 9.57 1.72 -10.13
N PRO A 44 9.85 0.84 -11.11
CA PRO A 44 8.83 -0.04 -11.69
C PRO A 44 8.11 -0.91 -10.66
N SER A 45 8.84 -1.42 -9.67
CA SER A 45 8.26 -2.27 -8.61
C SER A 45 7.18 -1.56 -7.79
N PHE A 46 7.17 -0.23 -7.73
CA PHE A 46 6.18 0.50 -6.93
C PHE A 46 4.76 0.29 -7.47
N THR A 47 4.65 -0.09 -8.75
CA THR A 47 3.38 -0.37 -9.42
C THR A 47 2.98 -1.85 -9.40
N VAL A 48 3.77 -2.71 -8.75
CA VAL A 48 3.51 -4.15 -8.64
C VAL A 48 3.00 -4.43 -7.23
N LEU A 49 1.88 -5.15 -7.12
CA LEU A 49 1.31 -5.50 -5.82
C LEU A 49 2.03 -6.74 -5.28
N HIS A 50 2.80 -6.60 -4.21
CA HIS A 50 3.55 -7.71 -3.62
C HIS A 50 2.84 -8.25 -2.38
N TYR A 51 3.04 -9.55 -2.11
CA TYR A 51 2.73 -10.06 -0.78
C TYR A 51 3.60 -11.26 -0.39
N PRO A 52 4.14 -11.26 0.84
CA PRO A 52 4.30 -10.10 1.71
C PRO A 52 5.23 -9.05 1.08
N ALA A 53 5.04 -7.77 1.43
CA ALA A 53 5.86 -6.68 0.92
C ALA A 53 7.25 -6.62 1.58
N TYR A 54 7.36 -7.07 2.85
CA TYR A 54 8.58 -6.98 3.67
C TYR A 54 9.17 -5.55 3.67
N TRP A 55 10.42 -5.39 3.22
CA TRP A 55 11.10 -4.09 3.11
C TRP A 55 10.87 -3.40 1.76
N HIS A 56 10.14 -4.03 0.84
CA HIS A 56 9.85 -3.46 -0.46
C HIS A 56 8.63 -2.55 -0.38
N TYR A 57 8.73 -1.43 -1.07
CA TYR A 57 7.62 -0.50 -1.23
C TYR A 57 6.80 -0.85 -2.47
N ASP A 58 5.47 -0.82 -2.31
CA ASP A 58 4.54 -0.69 -3.41
C ASP A 58 3.37 0.24 -3.06
N VAL A 59 2.61 0.59 -4.10
CA VAL A 59 1.50 1.54 -4.02
C VAL A 59 0.40 1.11 -3.05
N LEU A 60 0.17 -0.20 -2.87
CA LEU A 60 -0.92 -0.66 -1.99
C LEU A 60 -0.53 -0.47 -0.52
N GLU A 61 0.72 -0.74 -0.14
CA GLU A 61 1.19 -0.46 1.22
C GLU A 61 1.04 1.03 1.57
N ALA A 62 1.36 1.91 0.62
CA ALA A 62 1.16 3.36 0.79
C ALA A 62 -0.31 3.73 1.01
N LEU A 63 -1.20 3.18 0.18
CA LEU A 63 -2.64 3.39 0.28
C LEU A 63 -3.21 2.87 1.59
N VAL A 64 -2.77 1.71 2.07
CA VAL A 64 -3.19 1.14 3.37
C VAL A 64 -2.82 2.09 4.50
N VAL A 65 -1.60 2.64 4.48
CA VAL A 65 -1.16 3.58 5.51
C VAL A 65 -1.97 4.89 5.44
N LEU A 66 -2.19 5.46 4.25
CA LEU A 66 -3.04 6.64 4.10
C LEU A 66 -4.47 6.40 4.56
N ALA A 67 -5.06 5.24 4.24
CA ALA A 67 -6.40 4.87 4.70
C ALA A 67 -6.49 4.85 6.23
N ARG A 68 -5.50 4.26 6.91
CA ARG A 68 -5.43 4.26 8.39
C ARG A 68 -5.26 5.65 8.98
N MET A 69 -4.68 6.58 8.22
CA MET A 69 -4.57 7.99 8.62
C MET A 69 -5.82 8.82 8.29
N GLY A 70 -6.85 8.22 7.68
CA GLY A 70 -8.06 8.95 7.24
C GLY A 70 -7.82 9.82 6.00
N ARG A 71 -6.78 9.52 5.21
CA ARG A 71 -6.34 10.32 4.05
C ARG A 71 -6.50 9.61 2.71
N ALA A 72 -7.24 8.49 2.67
CA ALA A 72 -7.48 7.74 1.43
C ALA A 72 -8.29 8.53 0.38
N GLY A 73 -9.07 9.53 0.80
CA GLY A 73 -9.86 10.40 -0.08
C GLY A 73 -9.10 11.58 -0.68
N ASP A 74 -7.81 11.76 -0.37
CA ASP A 74 -7.02 12.86 -0.95
C ASP A 74 -6.97 12.72 -2.49
N PRO A 75 -7.32 13.77 -3.26
CA PRO A 75 -7.31 13.70 -4.73
C PRO A 75 -5.96 13.33 -5.35
N ARG A 76 -4.85 13.55 -4.64
CA ARG A 76 -3.50 13.17 -5.10
C ARG A 76 -3.25 11.67 -5.02
N ALA A 77 -4.05 10.92 -4.26
CA ALA A 77 -4.00 9.46 -4.21
C ALA A 77 -4.76 8.79 -5.39
N ARG A 78 -5.46 9.57 -6.23
CA ARG A 78 -6.31 9.05 -7.31
C ARG A 78 -5.58 8.09 -8.25
N ASP A 79 -4.38 8.43 -8.71
CA ASP A 79 -3.63 7.59 -9.66
C ASP A 79 -3.29 6.22 -9.08
N ALA A 80 -3.02 6.17 -7.78
CA ALA A 80 -2.74 4.95 -7.07
C ALA A 80 -4.01 4.08 -6.90
N ILE A 81 -5.16 4.71 -6.64
CA ILE A 81 -6.47 4.03 -6.60
C ILE A 81 -6.83 3.48 -7.98
N GLU A 82 -6.64 4.27 -9.04
CA GLU A 82 -6.88 3.82 -10.41
C GLU A 82 -5.96 2.65 -10.78
N LEU A 83 -4.67 2.71 -10.43
CA LEU A 83 -3.75 1.59 -10.59
C LEU A 83 -4.21 0.35 -9.81
N LEU A 84 -4.72 0.51 -8.60
CA LEU A 84 -5.25 -0.59 -7.80
C LEU A 84 -6.47 -1.22 -8.49
N GLU A 85 -7.45 -0.43 -8.93
CA GLU A 85 -8.65 -0.92 -9.63
C GLU A 85 -8.30 -1.56 -10.98
N LEU A 86 -7.34 -1.02 -11.74
CA LEU A 86 -6.84 -1.63 -12.98
C LEU A 86 -6.26 -3.04 -12.77
N ARG A 87 -5.81 -3.35 -11.56
CA ARG A 87 -5.28 -4.69 -11.20
C ARG A 87 -6.33 -5.61 -10.60
N ARG A 88 -7.58 -5.15 -10.46
CA ARG A 88 -8.70 -5.94 -9.99
C ARG A 88 -9.11 -6.94 -11.07
N LEU A 89 -9.19 -8.20 -10.69
CA LEU A 89 -9.68 -9.29 -11.54
C LEU A 89 -11.20 -9.24 -11.64
N GLU A 90 -11.79 -9.88 -12.66
CA GLU A 90 -13.23 -9.86 -12.94
C GLU A 90 -14.09 -10.26 -11.74
N HIS A 91 -13.67 -11.27 -10.97
CA HIS A 91 -14.35 -11.70 -9.74
C HIS A 91 -14.07 -10.79 -8.52
N GLY A 92 -13.53 -9.59 -8.73
CA GLY A 92 -13.33 -8.58 -7.69
C GLY A 92 -12.20 -8.85 -6.68
N ARG A 93 -11.20 -9.66 -7.07
CA ARG A 93 -10.02 -9.97 -6.22
C ARG A 93 -8.74 -9.49 -6.90
N TRP A 94 -7.62 -9.57 -6.18
CA TRP A 94 -6.30 -9.22 -6.72
C TRP A 94 -5.35 -10.38 -6.62
N ARG A 95 -4.35 -10.40 -7.51
CA ARG A 95 -3.21 -11.34 -7.47
C ARG A 95 -1.95 -10.63 -7.01
N ALA A 96 -1.03 -11.38 -6.41
CA ALA A 96 0.32 -10.89 -6.23
C ALA A 96 0.99 -10.81 -7.61
N GLY A 97 1.54 -9.63 -7.94
CA GLY A 97 2.31 -9.41 -9.17
C GLY A 97 3.77 -9.81 -9.03
N GLY A 98 4.28 -9.92 -7.79
CA GLY A 98 5.63 -10.34 -7.49
C GLY A 98 5.77 -10.80 -6.04
N ARG A 99 6.88 -11.48 -5.74
CA ARG A 99 7.23 -11.92 -4.38
C ARG A 99 8.71 -11.76 -4.10
N TRP A 100 9.04 -11.55 -2.83
CA TRP A 100 10.42 -11.44 -2.34
C TRP A 100 10.84 -12.61 -1.45
N TRP A 101 10.06 -13.70 -1.49
CA TRP A 101 10.25 -14.91 -0.72
C TRP A 101 10.22 -16.16 -1.63
N LYS A 102 10.72 -17.27 -1.09
CA LYS A 102 10.68 -18.61 -1.66
C LYS A 102 9.87 -19.53 -0.74
N PRO A 103 9.12 -20.49 -1.29
CA PRO A 103 8.28 -21.37 -0.50
C PRO A 103 9.10 -22.30 0.41
N PRO A 104 8.46 -22.81 1.49
CA PRO A 104 9.08 -23.78 2.39
C PRO A 104 9.74 -24.94 1.61
N GLY A 105 10.93 -25.35 2.06
CA GLY A 105 11.72 -26.41 1.40
C GLY A 105 12.60 -25.94 0.24
N SER A 106 12.58 -24.64 -0.09
CA SER A 106 13.54 -24.07 -1.05
C SER A 106 14.96 -23.95 -0.47
N VAL A 107 15.96 -23.83 -1.34
CA VAL A 107 17.36 -23.63 -0.95
C VAL A 107 17.77 -22.15 -0.99
N GLY A 108 18.62 -21.75 -0.04
CA GLY A 108 19.25 -20.43 0.02
C GLY A 108 18.55 -19.44 0.95
N SER A 109 18.69 -18.15 0.67
CA SER A 109 18.05 -17.08 1.44
C SER A 109 16.60 -16.80 1.02
N ASN A 110 15.89 -16.04 1.87
CA ASN A 110 14.49 -15.63 1.72
C ASN A 110 13.51 -16.82 1.62
N VAL A 111 13.83 -17.93 2.27
CA VAL A 111 12.92 -19.08 2.40
C VAL A 111 11.99 -18.79 3.57
N GLU A 112 10.70 -18.78 3.28
CA GLU A 112 9.66 -18.47 4.26
C GLU A 112 9.14 -19.76 4.91
N VAL A 113 8.64 -19.66 6.15
CA VAL A 113 8.01 -20.81 6.84
C VAL A 113 6.57 -21.02 6.40
N VAL A 114 5.96 -19.98 5.82
CA VAL A 114 4.61 -19.99 5.24
C VAL A 114 4.69 -19.94 3.73
N ASP A 115 3.92 -20.81 3.07
CA ASP A 115 3.62 -20.63 1.65
C ASP A 115 2.46 -19.64 1.50
N TRP A 116 2.78 -18.40 1.09
CA TRP A 116 1.76 -17.37 0.83
C TRP A 116 1.01 -17.58 -0.49
N GLY A 117 1.29 -18.68 -1.18
CA GLY A 117 0.64 -19.12 -2.40
C GLY A 117 1.15 -18.42 -3.65
N HIS A 118 1.07 -19.14 -4.77
CA HIS A 118 1.20 -18.63 -6.14
C HIS A 118 -0.17 -18.46 -6.81
N SER A 119 -1.23 -18.49 -6.00
CA SER A 119 -2.58 -18.67 -6.49
C SER A 119 -3.03 -17.53 -7.42
N ALA A 120 -4.04 -17.81 -8.25
CA ALA A 120 -4.68 -16.82 -9.10
C ALA A 120 -5.18 -15.58 -8.31
N THR A 121 -5.31 -15.67 -6.98
CA THR A 121 -5.66 -14.56 -6.09
C THR A 121 -4.81 -14.53 -4.82
N SER A 122 -4.57 -13.35 -4.26
CA SER A 122 -3.97 -13.14 -2.95
C SER A 122 -5.05 -12.63 -1.99
N GLU A 123 -5.30 -13.37 -0.91
CA GLU A 123 -6.27 -13.00 0.12
C GLU A 123 -5.89 -11.69 0.80
N MET A 124 -4.62 -11.52 1.11
CA MET A 124 -4.14 -10.36 1.87
C MET A 124 -4.08 -9.09 1.03
N ILE A 125 -3.67 -9.18 -0.24
CA ILE A 125 -3.78 -8.05 -1.18
C ILE A 125 -5.26 -7.69 -1.38
N THR A 126 -6.12 -8.70 -1.56
CA THR A 126 -7.57 -8.46 -1.71
C THR A 126 -8.14 -7.75 -0.48
N LEU A 127 -7.84 -8.23 0.72
CA LEU A 127 -8.32 -7.64 1.98
C LEU A 127 -7.90 -6.16 2.08
N ASN A 128 -6.63 -5.88 1.83
CA ASN A 128 -6.10 -4.52 1.93
C ASN A 128 -6.65 -3.61 0.83
N ALA A 129 -6.79 -4.11 -0.40
CA ALA A 129 -7.41 -3.37 -1.49
C ALA A 129 -8.86 -2.98 -1.15
N LEU A 130 -9.67 -3.94 -0.68
CA LEU A 130 -11.05 -3.67 -0.29
C LEU A 130 -11.16 -2.67 0.87
N ARG A 131 -10.23 -2.72 1.84
CA ARG A 131 -10.19 -1.74 2.94
C ARG A 131 -9.90 -0.33 2.43
N VAL A 132 -8.93 -0.19 1.54
CA VAL A 132 -8.58 1.10 0.91
C VAL A 132 -9.76 1.66 0.12
N LEU A 133 -10.37 0.86 -0.75
CA LEU A 133 -11.47 1.29 -1.60
C LEU A 133 -12.69 1.72 -0.79
N ARG A 134 -13.04 0.97 0.28
CA ARG A 134 -14.11 1.38 1.20
C ARG A 134 -13.80 2.68 1.93
N ALA A 135 -12.56 2.87 2.38
CA ALA A 135 -12.16 4.10 3.06
C ALA A 135 -12.27 5.32 2.13
N GLY A 136 -11.94 5.17 0.84
CA GLY A 136 -12.12 6.23 -0.16
C GLY A 136 -13.59 6.56 -0.41
N GLN A 137 -14.45 5.56 -0.55
CA GLN A 137 -15.90 5.75 -0.78
C GLN A 137 -16.61 6.42 0.41
N ALA A 138 -16.25 6.04 1.64
CA ALA A 138 -16.82 6.63 2.85
C ALA A 138 -16.50 8.13 2.96
N LEU A 139 -15.34 8.57 2.47
CA LEU A 139 -14.92 9.97 2.46
C LEU A 139 -15.56 10.80 1.33
N GLN A 140 -16.09 10.16 0.28
CA GLN A 140 -16.80 10.85 -0.81
C GLN A 140 -18.30 11.07 -0.50
N SER A 141 -18.83 10.38 0.51
CA SER A 141 -20.25 10.38 0.87
C SER A 141 -20.56 11.18 2.14
N ALA A 142 -19.55 11.82 2.75
CA ALA A 142 -19.63 12.62 3.97
C ALA A 142 -19.33 14.09 3.65
#